data_AF-A0AAP4Q5N1-F1
#
_entry.id   AF-A0AAP4Q5N1-F1
#
_cell.length_a   1.000
_cell.length_b   1.000
_cell.length_c   1.000
_cell.angle_alpha   90.00
_cell.angle_beta   90.00
_cell.angle_gamma   90.00
#
_symmetry.space_group_name_H-M   'P 1'
#
loop_
_entity.id
_entity.type
_entity.pdbx_description
1 polymer ?
#
loop_
_entity_poly.entity_id
_entity_poly.type
_entity_poly.pdbx_seq_one_letter_code
_entity_poly.pdbx_strand_id
1 'polypeptide(L)' 'MLEISNLYSVATNLKLKIGDMVNVLPITAHYATGEKISEFVKGNAFIVVQVKTANRSQSEYMYLLKDINS' A
#
# COMPACT_ATOMS: atom_id res chain seq x y z
N MET A 1 4.43 -1.22 -5.71
CA MET A 1 2.98 -1.10 -5.36
C MET A 1 2.70 -1.93 -4.11
N LEU A 2 1.73 -1.54 -3.28
CA LEU A 2 1.39 -2.15 -1.98
C LEU A 2 -0.05 -2.70 -1.99
N GLU A 3 -0.31 -3.74 -1.20
CA GLU A 3 -1.66 -4.33 -1.06
C GLU A 3 -2.38 -3.80 0.20
N ILE A 4 -3.72 -3.89 0.24
CA ILE A 4 -4.54 -3.40 1.38
C ILE A 4 -4.08 -3.98 2.73
N SER A 5 -3.75 -5.28 2.77
CA SER A 5 -3.34 -5.97 4.01
C SER A 5 -2.07 -5.41 4.64
N ASN A 6 -1.29 -4.66 3.86
CA ASN A 6 -0.05 -4.03 4.28
C ASN A 6 -0.22 -2.55 4.68
N LEU A 7 -1.45 -2.04 4.61
CA LEU A 7 -1.79 -0.65 4.85
C LEU A 7 -2.79 -0.55 6.00
N TYR A 8 -2.62 0.43 6.86
CA TYR A 8 -3.59 0.79 7.89
C TYR A 8 -4.23 2.14 7.57
N SER A 9 -5.55 2.14 7.43
CA SER A 9 -6.40 3.33 7.40
C SER A 9 -7.52 3.15 8.41
N VAL A 10 -8.02 4.23 9.00
CA VAL A 10 -9.10 4.21 10.02
C VAL A 10 -10.43 3.65 9.46
N ALA A 11 -10.54 3.38 8.15
CA ALA A 11 -11.70 2.76 7.54
C ALA A 11 -11.43 1.27 7.22
N THR A 12 -11.93 0.38 8.07
CA THR A 12 -12.00 -1.06 7.79
C THR A 12 -12.95 -1.31 6.61
N ASN A 13 -12.47 -1.99 5.55
CA ASN A 13 -13.21 -2.42 4.34
C ASN A 13 -13.58 -1.36 3.28
N LEU A 14 -12.92 -0.20 3.21
CA LEU A 14 -13.08 0.71 2.07
C LEU A 14 -11.94 0.60 1.06
N LYS A 15 -12.29 0.46 -0.22
CA LYS A 15 -11.38 0.66 -1.35
C LYS A 15 -10.78 2.06 -1.23
N LEU A 16 -9.45 2.13 -1.11
CA LEU A 16 -8.75 3.41 -1.05
C LEU A 16 -8.83 4.08 -2.42
N LYS A 17 -8.90 5.41 -2.41
CA LYS A 17 -8.91 6.25 -3.63
C LYS A 17 -7.63 7.05 -3.74
N ILE A 18 -7.39 7.57 -4.94
CA ILE A 18 -6.29 8.51 -5.18
C ILE A 18 -6.49 9.73 -4.28
N GLY A 19 -5.41 10.15 -3.61
CA GLY A 19 -5.41 11.23 -2.63
C GLY A 19 -5.56 10.79 -1.18
N ASP A 20 -5.95 9.54 -0.91
CA ASP A 20 -6.02 9.03 0.46
C ASP A 20 -4.62 8.91 1.08
N MET A 21 -4.52 9.25 2.37
CA MET A 21 -3.31 9.06 3.16
C MET A 21 -3.39 7.71 3.89
N VAL A 22 -2.36 6.89 3.73
CA VAL A 22 -2.31 5.54 4.29
C VAL A 22 -0.99 5.27 4.99
N ASN A 23 -1.05 4.57 6.13
CA ASN A 23 0.14 4.18 6.87
C ASN A 23 0.58 2.80 6.40
N VAL A 24 1.87 2.63 6.10
CA VAL A 24 2.42 1.30 5.82
C VAL A 24 2.71 0.60 7.14
N LEU A 25 2.28 -0.65 7.27
CA LEU A 25 2.50 -1.42 8.50
C LEU A 25 4.01 -1.62 8.74
N PRO A 26 4.49 -1.48 9.98
CA PRO A 26 5.90 -1.73 10.31
C PRO A 26 6.34 -3.17 10.01
N ILE A 27 5.40 -4.10 10.09
CA ILE A 27 5.62 -5.53 9.86
C ILE A 27 5.65 -5.90 8.37
N THR A 28 5.39 -4.97 7.46
CA THR A 28 5.38 -5.29 6.02
C THR A 28 6.79 -5.61 5.54
N ALA A 29 6.96 -6.82 5.01
CA ALA A 29 8.23 -7.31 4.52
C ALA A 29 8.45 -7.01 3.03
N HIS A 30 7.41 -7.14 2.20
CA HIS A 30 7.51 -7.09 0.75
C HIS A 30 6.42 -6.22 0.10
N TYR A 31 6.77 -5.61 -1.02
CA TYR A 31 5.81 -5.00 -1.94
C TYR A 31 4.97 -6.09 -2.61
N ALA A 32 3.86 -5.68 -3.22
CA ALA A 32 3.03 -6.57 -4.04
C ALA A 32 3.78 -7.19 -5.24
N THR A 33 4.90 -6.56 -5.65
CA THR A 33 5.81 -7.08 -6.70
C THR A 33 6.70 -8.22 -6.20
N GLY A 34 6.75 -8.48 -4.89
CA GLY A 34 7.65 -9.46 -4.25
C GLY A 34 8.99 -8.88 -3.81
N GLU A 35 9.28 -7.64 -4.18
CA GLU A 35 10.50 -6.93 -3.77
C GLU A 35 10.45 -6.56 -2.28
N LYS A 36 11.61 -6.56 -1.62
CA LYS A 36 11.71 -6.17 -0.21
C LYS A 36 11.39 -4.69 -0.03
N ILE A 37 10.60 -4.36 0.99
CA ILE A 37 10.29 -2.97 1.35
C ILE A 37 11.48 -2.32 2.05
N SER A 38 11.77 -1.08 1.66
CA SER A 38 12.77 -0.24 2.32
C SER A 38 12.33 0.20 3.70
N GLU A 39 13.26 0.30 4.66
CA GLU A 39 12.95 0.65 6.05
C GLU A 39 12.29 2.03 6.19
N PHE A 40 12.67 3.01 5.35
CA PHE A 40 12.05 4.35 5.38
C PHE A 40 10.56 4.33 5.02
N VAL A 41 10.07 3.27 4.38
CA VAL A 41 8.65 3.15 4.03
C VAL A 41 7.84 2.60 5.19
N LYS A 42 8.44 1.77 6.04
CA LYS A 42 7.75 1.04 7.10
C LYS A 42 7.35 1.99 8.23
N GLY A 43 6.09 1.91 8.68
CA GLY A 43 5.57 2.76 9.74
C GLY A 43 5.35 4.22 9.35
N ASN A 44 5.60 4.58 8.08
CA ASN A 44 5.39 5.93 7.57
C ASN A 44 4.10 6.02 6.75
N ALA A 45 3.60 7.24 6.62
CA ALA A 45 2.38 7.54 5.90
C ALA A 45 2.68 8.11 4.51
N PHE A 46 1.91 7.68 3.52
CA PHE A 46 2.07 8.13 2.13
C PHE A 46 0.71 8.34 1.47
N ILE A 47 0.72 9.11 0.39
CA ILE A 47 -0.47 9.42 -0.41
C ILE A 47 -0.63 8.38 -1.51
N VAL A 48 -1.84 7.84 -1.67
CA VAL A 48 -2.20 6.99 -2.81
C VAL A 48 -2.23 7.82 -4.09
N VAL A 49 -1.39 7.48 -5.07
CA VAL A 49 -1.35 8.14 -6.38
C VAL A 49 -1.95 7.29 -7.50
N GLN A 50 -2.06 5.98 -7.29
CA GLN A 50 -2.70 5.08 -8.24
C GLN A 50 -3.37 3.91 -7.52
N VAL A 51 -4.52 3.51 -8.03
CA VAL A 51 -5.23 2.28 -7.64
C VAL A 51 -5.27 1.36 -8.85
N LYS A 52 -4.81 0.13 -8.69
CA LYS A 52 -4.93 -0.93 -9.68
C LYS A 52 -5.70 -2.09 -9.08
N THR A 53 -6.59 -2.68 -9.87
CA THR A 53 -7.24 -3.94 -9.49
C THR A 53 -6.24 -5.07 -9.72
N ALA A 54 -6.04 -5.90 -8.70
CA ALA A 54 -5.22 -7.10 -8.79
C ALA A 54 -6.16 -8.31 -8.74
N ASN A 55 -6.09 -9.18 -9.75
CA ASN A 55 -6.89 -10.41 -9.78
C ASN A 55 -6.11 -11.54 -9.07
N ARG A 56 -5.73 -11.32 -7.80
CA ARG A 56 -4.97 -12.27 -6.98
C ARG A 56 -5.82 -12.75 -5.82
N SER A 57 -5.66 -14.01 -5.43
CA SER A 57 -6.43 -14.64 -4.34
C SER A 57 -6.29 -13.96 -2.98
N GLN A 58 -5.26 -13.13 -2.77
CA GLN A 58 -4.94 -12.52 -1.47
C GLN A 58 -5.34 -11.04 -1.36
N SER A 59 -5.53 -10.34 -2.49
CA SER A 59 -5.84 -8.91 -2.53
C SER A 59 -6.48 -8.51 -3.85
N GLU A 60 -7.65 -7.86 -3.79
CA GLU A 60 -8.36 -7.34 -4.97
C GLU A 60 -7.72 -6.05 -5.54
N TYR A 61 -6.87 -5.37 -4.77
CA TYR A 61 -6.33 -4.06 -5.11
C TYR A 61 -4.86 -3.88 -4.74
N MET A 62 -4.15 -3.14 -5.59
CA MET A 62 -2.78 -2.69 -5.44
C MET A 62 -2.72 -1.17 -5.54
N TYR A 63 -1.88 -0.56 -4.71
CA TYR A 63 -1.77 0.88 -4.55
C TYR A 63 -0.34 1.34 -4.85
N LEU A 64 -0.23 2.38 -5.67
CA LEU A 64 1.03 3.11 -5.80
C LEU A 64 0.98 4.27 -4.81
N LEU A 65 2.03 4.39 -4.00
CA LEU A 65 2.17 5.45 -3.03
C LEU A 65 3.20 6.47 -3.51
N LYS A 66 2.93 7.74 -3.24
CA LYS A 66 3.80 8.86 -3.61
C LYS A 66 5.17 8.74 -2.93
N ASP A 67 6.22 9.15 -3.64
CA ASP A 67 7.59 9.33 -3.10
C ASP A 67 8.29 8.04 -2.60
N ILE A 68 7.78 6.84 -2.95
CA ILE A 68 8.41 5.54 -2.62
C ILE A 68 9.29 5.00 -3.75
N ASN A 69 9.07 5.40 -5.00
CA ASN A 69 9.80 4.92 -6.19
C ASN A 69 10.11 6.08 -7.16
N SER A 70 10.73 7.16 -6.69
CA SER A 70 11.23 8.20 -7.62
C SER A 70 12.44 7.71 -8.42
#